data_AF-A0A6A9T1F5-F1
#
_entry.id   AF-A0A6A9T1F5-F1
#
_cell.length_a   1.000
_cell.length_b   1.000
_cell.length_c   1.000
_cell.angle_alpha   90.00
_cell.angle_beta   90.00
_cell.angle_gamma   90.00
#
_symmetry.space_group_name_H-M   'P 1'
#
loop_
_entity.id
_entity.type
_entity.pdbx_description
1 polymer ?
#
loop_
_entity_poly.entity_id
_entity_poly.type
_entity_poly.pdbx_seq_one_letter_code
_entity_poly.pdbx_strand_id
1 'polypeptide(L)'
;MGVDCSVTTERGASLSITVTAENTGSEPVELTFSDGQTVEVIVRADGEERFRYGEGMVFTQAVRTEVLSPGERLAETVEWDDPDDDADTVAAWLCTSDADCRAETAL
;
A
#
# COMPACT_ATOMS: atom_id res chain seq x y z
N MET A 1 -8.58 -10.09 -15.72
CA MET A 1 -8.05 -9.92 -14.36
C MET A 1 -7.89 -8.43 -14.17
N GLY A 2 -8.80 -7.79 -13.43
CA GLY A 2 -8.76 -6.35 -13.18
C GLY A 2 -8.65 -6.18 -11.68
N VAL A 3 -7.43 -5.91 -11.19
CA VAL A 3 -7.26 -5.38 -9.84
C VAL A 3 -6.92 -3.92 -10.05
N ASP A 4 -7.83 -3.04 -9.64
CA ASP A 4 -7.59 -1.61 -9.66
C ASP A 4 -7.09 -1.17 -8.29
N CYS A 5 -6.08 -0.31 -8.29
CA CYS A 5 -5.43 0.13 -7.06
C CYS A 5 -5.50 1.63 -6.92
N SER A 6 -5.76 2.05 -5.68
CA SER A 6 -5.84 3.45 -5.30
C SER A 6 -5.12 3.67 -3.98
N VAL A 7 -4.65 4.88 -3.77
CA VAL A 7 -4.07 5.32 -2.50
C VAL A 7 -4.83 6.54 -2.01
N THR A 8 -5.16 6.56 -0.73
CA THR A 8 -5.78 7.70 -0.06
C THR A 8 -4.95 8.07 1.16
N THR A 9 -4.90 9.37 1.46
CA THR A 9 -4.10 9.92 2.54
C THR A 9 -4.96 10.80 3.43
N GLU A 10 -4.81 10.65 4.75
CA GLU A 10 -5.50 11.46 5.75
C GLU A 10 -4.47 12.10 6.68
N ARG A 11 -4.44 13.45 6.73
CA ARG A 11 -3.52 14.20 7.59
C ARG A 11 -4.16 14.52 8.94
N GLY A 12 -3.51 14.10 10.02
CA GLY A 12 -3.85 14.41 11.40
C GLY A 12 -2.59 14.72 12.22
N ALA A 13 -2.47 14.12 13.40
CA ALA A 13 -1.21 14.14 14.17
C ALA A 13 -0.12 13.25 13.53
N SER A 14 -0.55 12.25 12.76
CA SER A 14 0.25 11.42 11.86
C SER A 14 -0.35 11.49 10.46
N LEU A 15 0.40 11.01 9.47
CA LEU A 15 -0.12 10.80 8.12
C LEU A 15 -0.57 9.34 7.98
N SER A 16 -1.87 9.11 7.83
CA SER A 16 -2.42 7.78 7.53
C SER A 16 -2.48 7.58 6.02
N ILE A 17 -1.92 6.48 5.54
CA ILE A 17 -1.77 6.15 4.12
C ILE A 17 -2.41 4.79 3.90
N THR A 18 -3.48 4.75 3.10
CA THR A 18 -4.21 3.52 2.82
C THR A 18 -4.12 3.19 1.35
N VAL A 19 -3.54 2.02 1.03
CA VAL A 19 -3.62 1.44 -0.32
C VAL A 19 -4.81 0.48 -0.35
N THR A 20 -5.63 0.59 -1.40
CA THR A 20 -6.78 -0.29 -1.61
C THR A 20 -6.67 -0.96 -2.96
N ALA A 21 -6.73 -2.29 -2.96
CA ALA A 21 -6.89 -3.12 -4.14
C ALA A 21 -8.35 -3.55 -4.26
N GLU A 22 -8.97 -3.33 -5.41
CA GLU A 22 -10.33 -3.76 -5.73
C GLU A 22 -10.31 -4.75 -6.91
N ASN A 23 -10.93 -5.91 -6.74
CA ASN A 23 -11.17 -6.80 -7.87
C ASN A 23 -12.34 -6.27 -8.71
N THR A 24 -12.04 -5.55 -9.79
CA THR A 24 -13.01 -5.02 -10.75
C THR A 24 -13.37 -6.01 -11.86
N GLY A 25 -12.79 -7.21 -11.81
CA GLY A 25 -13.10 -8.32 -12.71
C GLY A 25 -14.37 -9.10 -12.34
N SER A 26 -14.67 -10.13 -13.13
CA SER A 26 -15.82 -11.03 -12.93
C SER A 26 -15.45 -12.37 -12.29
N GLU A 27 -14.18 -12.61 -12.00
CA GLU A 27 -13.64 -13.85 -11.43
C GLU A 27 -12.86 -13.52 -10.15
N PRO A 28 -12.82 -14.43 -9.16
CA PRO A 28 -11.98 -14.24 -7.98
C PRO A 28 -10.50 -14.08 -8.35
N VAL A 29 -9.78 -13.24 -7.61
CA VAL A 29 -8.34 -13.04 -7.75
C VAL A 29 -7.67 -13.42 -6.43
N GLU A 30 -6.60 -14.20 -6.53
CA GLU A 30 -5.75 -14.56 -5.38
C GLU A 30 -4.58 -13.56 -5.28
N LEU A 31 -4.28 -13.10 -4.07
CA LEU A 31 -3.15 -12.24 -3.74
C LEU A 31 -2.27 -12.95 -2.71
N THR A 32 -1.06 -13.30 -3.11
CA THR A 32 -0.07 -14.00 -2.28
C THR A 32 1.02 -13.04 -1.82
N PHE A 33 1.21 -12.97 -0.51
CA PHE A 33 2.26 -12.21 0.17
C PHE A 33 3.30 -13.18 0.72
N SER A 34 4.57 -12.94 0.39
CA SER A 34 5.65 -13.90 0.69
C SER A 34 6.08 -13.89 2.16
N ASP A 35 5.78 -12.81 2.87
CA ASP A 35 6.10 -12.61 4.28
C ASP A 35 5.11 -11.60 4.90
N GLY A 36 5.39 -11.16 6.14
CA GLY A 36 4.54 -10.22 6.86
C GLY A 36 4.50 -8.79 6.29
N GLN A 37 5.34 -8.45 5.30
CA GLN A 37 5.26 -7.19 4.58
C GLN A 37 4.19 -7.30 3.50
N THR A 38 2.98 -6.89 3.82
CA THR A 38 1.84 -6.89 2.88
C THR A 38 1.78 -5.63 2.02
N VAL A 39 2.38 -4.53 2.50
CA VAL A 39 2.37 -3.22 1.87
C VAL A 39 3.75 -2.57 1.97
N GLU A 40 4.05 -1.71 1.00
CA GLU A 40 5.17 -0.78 1.06
C GLU A 40 4.69 0.62 0.69
N VAL A 41 5.28 1.61 1.36
CA VAL A 41 4.94 3.03 1.20
C VAL A 41 6.22 3.82 1.13
N ILE A 42 6.29 4.72 0.15
CA ILE A 42 7.34 5.73 0.04
C ILE A 42 6.70 7.11 0.05
N VAL A 43 7.20 7.99 0.90
CA VAL A 43 6.84 9.41 0.90
C VAL A 43 8.04 10.24 0.46
N ARG A 44 7.77 11.22 -0.40
CA ARG A 44 8.79 12.12 -0.96
C ARG A 44 8.47 13.59 -0.72
N ALA A 45 9.54 14.37 -0.67
CA ALA A 45 9.53 15.81 -0.65
C ALA A 45 10.57 16.30 -1.69
N ASP A 46 10.15 17.11 -2.66
CA ASP A 46 10.97 17.60 -3.77
C ASP A 46 11.69 16.48 -4.55
N GLY A 47 11.05 15.30 -4.62
CA GLY A 47 11.60 14.10 -5.27
C GLY A 47 12.60 13.29 -4.42
N GLU A 48 12.92 13.73 -3.21
CA GLU A 48 13.77 13.01 -2.27
C GLU A 48 12.93 12.11 -1.35
N GLU A 49 13.37 10.86 -1.12
CA GLU A 49 12.72 9.93 -0.20
C GLU A 49 12.95 10.39 1.24
N ARG A 50 11.85 10.66 1.96
CA ARG A 50 11.87 11.07 3.37
C ARG A 50 11.45 9.94 4.31
N PHE A 51 10.59 9.07 3.81
CA PHE A 51 10.07 7.93 4.54
C PHE A 51 9.89 6.73 3.63
N ARG A 52 10.24 5.56 4.15
CA ARG A 52 9.90 4.25 3.58
C ARG A 52 9.44 3.33 4.70
N TYR A 53 8.24 2.77 4.57
CA TYR A 53 7.64 1.95 5.61
C TYR A 53 8.47 0.70 5.95
N GLY A 54 8.93 -0.02 4.93
CA GLY A 54 9.73 -1.23 5.14
C GLY A 54 11.14 -0.98 5.67
N GLU A 55 11.63 0.26 5.68
CA GLU A 55 13.00 0.54 6.11
C GLU A 55 13.19 0.29 7.60
N GLY A 56 14.12 -0.61 7.94
CA GLY A 56 14.44 -0.97 9.33
C GLY A 56 13.41 -1.88 10.02
N MET A 57 12.33 -2.25 9.33
CA MET A 57 11.31 -3.15 9.86
C MET A 57 11.73 -4.61 9.73
N VAL A 58 11.29 -5.45 10.69
CA VAL A 58 11.44 -6.91 10.62
C VAL A 58 10.06 -7.52 10.46
N PHE A 59 9.86 -8.21 9.35
CA PHE A 59 8.61 -8.90 9.05
C PHE A 59 8.71 -10.39 9.37
N THR A 60 7.57 -11.01 9.69
CA THR A 60 7.48 -12.44 9.94
C THR A 60 7.66 -13.21 8.62
N GLN A 61 8.37 -14.34 8.65
CA GLN A 61 8.52 -15.19 7.46
C GLN A 61 7.33 -16.14 7.30
N ALA A 62 6.14 -15.57 7.17
CA ALA A 62 4.89 -16.31 7.02
C ALA A 62 4.19 -15.89 5.73
N VAL A 63 4.03 -16.84 4.81
CA VAL A 63 3.26 -16.63 3.58
C VAL A 63 1.78 -16.46 3.94
N ARG A 64 1.14 -15.46 3.35
CA ARG A 64 -0.30 -15.18 3.48
C ARG A 64 -0.93 -15.13 2.09
N THR A 65 -2.13 -15.67 1.97
CA THR A 65 -2.92 -15.62 0.75
C THR A 65 -4.29 -15.03 1.05
N GLU A 66 -4.69 -14.02 0.28
CA GLU A 66 -6.01 -13.40 0.34
C GLU A 66 -6.74 -13.63 -0.99
N VAL A 67 -8.03 -13.95 -0.93
CA VAL A 67 -8.86 -14.14 -2.13
C VAL A 67 -9.87 -13.01 -2.21
N LEU A 68 -9.81 -12.21 -3.28
CA LEU A 68 -10.77 -11.16 -3.57
C LEU A 68 -11.83 -11.65 -4.54
N SER A 69 -13.07 -11.75 -4.07
CA SER A 69 -14.23 -11.96 -4.92
C SER A 69 -14.46 -10.75 -5.85
N PRO A 70 -15.25 -10.89 -6.93
CA PRO A 70 -15.66 -9.75 -7.75
C PRO A 70 -16.28 -8.61 -6.91
N GLY A 71 -15.73 -7.41 -7.00
CA GLY A 71 -16.11 -6.22 -6.24
C GLY A 71 -15.56 -6.13 -4.81
N GLU A 72 -14.82 -7.14 -4.36
CA GLU A 72 -14.19 -7.15 -3.03
C GLU A 72 -12.93 -6.29 -3.01
N ARG A 73 -12.62 -5.76 -1.81
CA ARG A 73 -11.49 -4.86 -1.59
C ARG A 73 -10.61 -5.37 -0.46
N LEU A 74 -9.31 -5.30 -0.66
CA LEU A 74 -8.30 -5.39 0.40
C LEU A 74 -7.71 -4.00 0.61
N ALA A 75 -7.69 -3.53 1.86
CA ALA A 75 -7.07 -2.27 2.23
C ALA A 75 -5.99 -2.52 3.27
N GLU A 76 -4.81 -1.95 3.04
CA GLU A 76 -3.67 -1.98 3.96
C GLU A 76 -3.31 -0.53 4.30
N THR A 77 -3.16 -0.26 5.59
CA THR A 77 -2.91 1.10 6.10
C THR A 77 -1.57 1.16 6.81
N VAL A 78 -0.81 2.21 6.49
CA VAL A 78 0.44 2.58 7.14
C VAL A 78 0.25 3.93 7.81
N GLU A 79 0.81 4.08 9.01
CA GLU A 79 0.88 5.36 9.71
C GLU A 79 2.33 5.86 9.68
N TRP A 80 2.50 7.12 9.30
CA TRP A 80 3.77 7.84 9.44
C TRP A 80 3.62 8.92 10.50
N ASP A 81 4.21 8.68 11.66
CA ASP A 81 4.25 9.63 12.77
C ASP A 81 5.22 10.79 12.47
N ASP A 82 4.84 12.00 12.90
CA ASP A 82 5.63 13.23 12.71
C ASP A 82 6.03 13.46 11.23
N PRO A 83 5.05 13.53 10.30
CA PRO A 83 5.35 13.71 8.89
C PRO A 83 6.00 15.06 8.62
N ASP A 84 7.02 15.09 7.77
CA ASP A 84 7.61 16.34 7.29
C ASP A 84 6.54 17.25 6.65
N ASP A 85 6.55 18.53 7.01
CA ASP A 85 5.61 19.53 6.46
C ASP A 85 5.77 19.71 4.94
N ASP A 86 6.95 19.44 4.39
CA ASP A 86 7.27 19.55 2.97
C ASP A 86 7.03 18.27 2.16
N ALA A 87 6.48 17.20 2.77
CA ALA A 87 6.08 16.01 2.04
C ALA A 87 5.00 16.33 0.99
N ASP A 88 5.25 15.98 -0.26
CA ASP A 88 4.42 16.34 -1.43
C ASP A 88 3.84 15.13 -2.17
N THR A 89 4.50 13.96 -2.12
CA THR A 89 4.08 12.78 -2.89
C THR A 89 4.11 11.51 -2.05
N VAL A 90 3.07 10.67 -2.18
CA VAL A 90 2.99 9.33 -1.60
C VAL A 90 2.81 8.31 -2.71
N ALA A 91 3.70 7.31 -2.74
CA ALA A 91 3.55 6.11 -3.56
C ALA A 91 3.38 4.90 -2.65
N ALA A 92 2.37 4.06 -2.92
CA ALA A 92 2.08 2.86 -2.16
C ALA A 92 1.80 1.68 -3.07
N TRP A 93 2.15 0.47 -2.64
CA TRP A 93 1.82 -0.76 -3.35
C TRP A 93 1.66 -1.95 -2.41
N LEU A 94 0.87 -2.92 -2.85
CA LEU A 94 0.79 -4.22 -2.18
C LEU A 94 1.98 -5.09 -2.59
N CYS A 95 2.62 -5.74 -1.62
CA CYS A 95 3.73 -6.66 -1.83
C CYS A 95 3.26 -8.08 -2.22
N THR A 96 2.27 -8.13 -3.11
CA THR A 96 1.73 -9.37 -3.65
C THR A 96 2.47 -9.81 -4.92
N SER A 97 2.60 -11.12 -5.14
CA SER A 97 3.24 -11.66 -6.34
C SER A 97 2.29 -11.82 -7.53
N ASP A 98 0.98 -11.68 -7.30
CA ASP A 98 -0.06 -12.02 -8.29
C ASP A 98 -0.57 -10.80 -9.08
N ALA A 99 -0.31 -9.58 -8.59
CA ALA A 99 -0.74 -8.33 -9.22
C ALA A 99 0.25 -7.19 -8.99
N ASP A 100 0.41 -6.32 -9.99
CA ASP A 100 1.12 -5.03 -9.84
C ASP A 100 0.15 -3.99 -9.30
N CYS A 101 -0.10 -4.03 -8.00
CA CYS A 101 -1.03 -3.11 -7.34
C CYS A 101 -0.28 -1.90 -6.79
N ARG A 102 -0.11 -0.87 -7.63
CA ARG A 102 0.60 0.37 -7.28
C ARG A 102 -0.27 1.59 -7.52
N ALA A 103 -0.21 2.55 -6.60
CA ALA A 103 -0.86 3.84 -6.74
C ALA A 103 0.02 4.96 -6.18
N GLU A 104 -0.19 6.18 -6.67
CA GLU A 104 0.51 7.38 -6.24
C GLU A 104 -0.48 8.54 -6.11
N THR A 105 -0.27 9.41 -5.13
CA THR A 105 -1.04 10.64 -4.93
C THR A 105 -0.15 11.77 -4.43
N ALA A 106 -0.54 13.01 -4.74
CA ALA A 106 0.00 14.20 -4.10
C ALA A 106 -0.65 14.42 -2.71
N LEU A 107 0.07 15.11 -1.82
CA LEU A 107 -0.34 15.47 -0.45
C LEU A 107 -0.84 16.90 -0.27
#